data_AF-A0A9E4FYV0-F1
#
_entry.id   AF-A0A9E4FYV0-F1
#
_cell.length_a   1.000
_cell.length_b   1.000
_cell.length_c   1.000
_cell.angle_alpha   90.00
_cell.angle_beta   90.00
_cell.angle_gamma   90.00
#
_symmetry.space_group_name_H-M   'P 1'
#
loop_
_entity.id
_entity.type
_entity.pdbx_description
1 polymer ?
#
loop_
_entity_poly.entity_id
_entity_poly.type
_entity_poly.pdbx_seq_one_letter_code
_entity_poly.pdbx_strand_id
1 'polypeptide(L)'
;MLSIADMELLRDAYSAHFELRPAEAMQMIGNPSAQELIDRACRGMADRDRNVRVLMLRVLQHQRGDAAMRGVLAGLNDDARRVCAAAIQASGNYLAYPEIVARLQAIARDSRLKRKLRRRALSMLAGDEGRQPGDLSSAAFQALSELMNEPEYRFSIVFGLARLDLQPRVKSLLERFSRSPDEVESALAQRALGGERVVHIDAYSDDESLRRRIAESCDIAHGRMYYWLPRPGLPAKALATT
;
A
#
# COMPACT_ATOMS: atom_id res chain seq x y z
N MET A 1 9.90 28.97 -12.54
CA MET A 1 8.75 28.05 -12.49
C MET A 1 9.23 26.68 -12.89
N LEU A 2 8.96 25.65 -12.09
CA LEU A 2 9.47 24.28 -12.33
C LEU A 2 8.99 23.73 -13.69
N SER A 3 9.92 23.23 -14.49
CA SER A 3 9.66 22.63 -15.80
C SER A 3 9.11 21.20 -15.68
N ILE A 4 8.73 20.55 -16.79
CA ILE A 4 8.41 19.12 -16.74
C ILE A 4 9.67 18.30 -16.50
N ALA A 5 10.80 18.68 -17.10
CA ALA A 5 12.09 18.02 -16.90
C ALA A 5 12.53 18.06 -15.43
N ASP A 6 12.26 19.16 -14.72
CA ASP A 6 12.54 19.28 -13.29
C ASP A 6 11.74 18.23 -12.48
N MET A 7 10.48 18.00 -12.86
CA MET A 7 9.63 16.99 -12.23
C MET A 7 10.09 15.57 -12.55
N GLU A 8 10.57 15.33 -13.78
CA GLU A 8 11.17 14.04 -14.18
C GLU A 8 12.41 13.72 -13.37
N LEU A 9 13.29 14.72 -13.17
CA LEU A 9 14.47 14.57 -12.34
C LEU A 9 14.11 14.15 -10.91
N LEU A 10 13.09 14.78 -10.32
CA LEU A 10 12.59 14.40 -8.99
C LEU A 10 12.00 12.99 -8.95
N ARG A 11 11.18 12.63 -9.95
CA ARG A 11 10.62 11.28 -10.08
C ARG A 11 11.72 10.23 -10.08
N ASP A 12 12.76 10.45 -10.86
CA ASP A 12 13.86 9.49 -11.01
C ASP A 12 14.66 9.40 -9.71
N ALA A 13 14.90 10.53 -9.04
CA ALA A 13 15.56 10.56 -7.75
C ALA A 13 14.78 9.85 -6.62
N TYR A 14 13.45 9.76 -6.74
CA TYR A 14 12.63 9.00 -5.81
C TYR A 14 12.58 7.50 -6.11
N SER A 15 13.12 7.05 -7.23
CA SER A 15 13.16 5.64 -7.60
C SER A 15 14.48 5.00 -7.17
N ALA A 16 14.39 3.87 -6.46
CA ALA A 16 15.56 3.11 -6.00
C ALA A 16 16.44 2.55 -7.13
N HIS A 17 16.02 2.67 -8.39
CA HIS A 17 16.79 2.20 -9.56
C HIS A 17 17.77 3.25 -10.10
N PHE A 18 17.68 4.50 -9.66
CA PHE A 18 18.57 5.56 -10.12
C PHE A 18 19.58 5.91 -9.02
N GLU A 19 20.80 6.23 -9.43
CA GLU A 19 21.88 6.66 -8.53
C GLU A 19 21.67 8.09 -8.00
N LEU A 20 20.73 8.84 -8.58
CA LEU A 20 20.46 10.22 -8.19
C LEU A 20 19.69 10.26 -6.86
N ARG A 21 20.26 10.92 -5.86
CA ARG A 21 19.59 11.06 -4.55
C ARG A 21 18.58 12.21 -4.59
N PRO A 22 17.46 12.13 -3.85
CA PRO A 22 16.46 13.22 -3.79
C PRO A 22 17.06 14.59 -3.44
N ALA A 23 18.04 14.63 -2.53
CA ALA A 23 18.70 15.88 -2.13
C ALA A 23 19.51 16.52 -3.28
N GLU A 24 20.16 15.71 -4.10
CA GLU A 24 20.94 16.16 -5.26
C GLU A 24 19.99 16.68 -6.36
N ALA A 25 18.92 15.93 -6.63
CA ALA A 25 17.89 16.38 -7.57
C ALA A 25 17.27 17.71 -7.16
N MET A 26 16.94 17.88 -5.87
CA MET A 26 16.45 19.15 -5.32
C MET A 26 17.44 20.28 -5.53
N GLN A 27 18.74 20.04 -5.31
CA GLN A 27 19.79 21.05 -5.56
C GLN A 27 19.86 21.43 -7.05
N MET A 28 19.77 20.46 -7.95
CA MET A 28 19.82 20.69 -9.41
C MET A 28 18.65 21.53 -9.94
N ILE A 29 17.48 21.44 -9.32
CA ILE A 29 16.28 22.23 -9.70
C ILE A 29 16.12 23.51 -8.87
N GLY A 30 17.15 23.91 -8.11
CA GLY A 30 17.17 25.17 -7.36
C GLY A 30 16.49 25.13 -6.00
N ASN A 31 16.37 23.96 -5.37
CA ASN A 31 15.77 23.73 -4.05
C ASN A 31 14.38 24.38 -3.89
N PRO A 32 13.40 24.03 -4.74
CA PRO A 32 12.05 24.56 -4.60
C PRO A 32 11.45 24.17 -3.26
N SER A 33 10.59 25.02 -2.74
CA SER A 33 9.79 24.72 -1.57
C SER A 33 8.83 23.56 -1.85
N ALA A 34 8.41 22.86 -0.80
CA ALA A 34 7.38 21.81 -0.90
C ALA A 34 6.08 22.35 -1.53
N GLN A 35 5.71 23.60 -1.21
CA GLN A 35 4.52 24.23 -1.79
C GLN A 35 4.65 24.43 -3.30
N GLU A 36 5.81 24.86 -3.79
CA GLU A 36 6.05 25.00 -5.24
C GLU A 36 5.96 23.67 -5.97
N LEU A 37 6.49 22.59 -5.38
CA LEU A 37 6.37 21.23 -5.91
C LEU A 37 4.91 20.79 -5.99
N ILE A 38 4.15 21.01 -4.92
CA ILE A 38 2.73 20.67 -4.85
C ILE A 38 1.95 21.46 -5.89
N ASP A 39 2.12 22.78 -5.95
CA ASP A 39 1.41 23.64 -6.89
C ASP A 39 1.74 23.29 -8.35
N ARG A 40 3.01 22.95 -8.63
CA ARG A 40 3.40 22.49 -9.95
C ARG A 40 2.74 21.16 -10.29
N ALA A 41 2.81 20.19 -9.40
CA ALA A 41 2.25 18.86 -9.62
C ALA A 41 0.73 18.90 -9.78
N CYS A 42 0.03 19.65 -8.92
CA CYS A 42 -1.42 19.84 -9.01
C CYS A 42 -1.84 20.49 -10.32
N ARG A 43 -1.11 21.50 -10.82
CA ARG A 43 -1.37 22.07 -12.15
C ARG A 43 -1.13 21.06 -13.27
N GLY A 44 -0.07 20.25 -13.17
CA GLY A 44 0.23 19.21 -14.16
C GLY A 44 -0.79 18.07 -14.19
N MET A 45 -1.64 17.92 -13.17
CA MET A 45 -2.77 16.98 -13.22
C MET A 45 -3.85 17.36 -14.25
N ALA A 46 -3.84 18.59 -14.77
CA ALA A 46 -4.72 19.00 -15.87
C ALA A 46 -4.12 18.75 -17.27
N ASP A 47 -2.90 18.22 -17.36
CA ASP A 47 -2.23 17.97 -18.64
C ASP A 47 -2.97 16.91 -19.47
N ARG A 48 -3.01 17.07 -20.79
CA ARG A 48 -3.66 16.11 -21.70
C ARG A 48 -2.91 14.78 -21.76
N ASP A 49 -1.58 14.80 -21.63
CA ASP A 49 -0.78 13.58 -21.61
C ASP A 49 -0.87 12.87 -20.26
N ARG A 50 -1.41 11.64 -20.30
CA ARG A 50 -1.48 10.74 -19.14
C ARG A 50 -0.11 10.47 -18.50
N ASN A 51 0.99 10.52 -19.25
CA ASN A 51 2.33 10.28 -18.71
C ASN A 51 2.78 11.44 -17.83
N VAL A 52 2.45 12.69 -18.22
CA VAL A 52 2.67 13.88 -17.39
C VAL A 52 1.85 13.77 -16.11
N ARG A 53 0.58 13.38 -16.18
CA ARG A 53 -0.24 13.18 -14.96
C ARG A 53 0.28 12.08 -14.05
N VAL A 54 0.75 10.95 -14.62
CA VAL A 54 1.42 9.88 -13.85
C VAL A 54 2.69 10.39 -13.17
N LEU A 55 3.48 11.20 -13.88
CA LEU A 55 4.68 11.84 -13.33
C LEU A 55 4.32 12.73 -12.13
N MET A 56 3.29 13.55 -12.24
CA MET A 56 2.84 14.41 -11.13
C MET A 56 2.41 13.59 -9.91
N LEU A 57 1.68 12.49 -10.10
CA LEU A 57 1.30 11.60 -8.99
C LEU A 57 2.50 10.97 -8.28
N ARG A 58 3.57 10.65 -9.03
CA ARG A 58 4.82 10.16 -8.42
C ARG A 58 5.49 11.24 -7.59
N VAL A 59 5.50 12.49 -8.02
CA VAL A 59 6.02 13.59 -7.20
C VAL A 59 5.13 13.82 -5.97
N LEU A 60 3.81 13.88 -6.17
CA LEU A 60 2.83 14.06 -5.09
C LEU A 60 2.94 12.96 -4.03
N GLN A 61 3.23 11.71 -4.40
CA GLN A 61 3.44 10.62 -3.44
C GLN A 61 4.45 10.98 -2.33
N HIS A 62 5.43 11.84 -2.60
CA HIS A 62 6.45 12.25 -1.62
C HIS A 62 6.11 13.55 -0.87
N GLN A 63 4.94 14.14 -1.14
CA GLN A 63 4.49 15.37 -0.51
C GLN A 63 3.48 15.09 0.62
N ARG A 64 3.10 16.14 1.36
CA ARG A 64 2.13 16.07 2.47
C ARG A 64 1.16 17.25 2.39
N GLY A 65 0.07 17.15 3.13
CA GLY A 65 -0.95 18.19 3.23
C GLY A 65 -2.08 18.10 2.20
N ASP A 66 -3.11 18.89 2.43
CA ASP A 66 -4.41 18.78 1.76
C ASP A 66 -4.35 19.06 0.26
N ALA A 67 -3.48 19.99 -0.15
CA ALA A 67 -3.31 20.30 -1.58
C ALA A 67 -2.71 19.11 -2.34
N ALA A 68 -1.71 18.43 -1.76
CA ALA A 68 -1.14 17.23 -2.35
C ALA A 68 -2.15 16.07 -2.37
N MET A 69 -2.91 15.90 -1.29
CA MET A 69 -4.02 14.94 -1.21
C MET A 69 -5.03 15.17 -2.33
N ARG A 70 -5.47 16.42 -2.56
CA ARG A 70 -6.41 16.76 -3.64
C ARG A 70 -5.88 16.38 -5.02
N GLY A 71 -4.58 16.56 -5.27
CA GLY A 71 -3.94 16.09 -6.50
C GLY A 71 -4.00 14.57 -6.67
N VAL A 72 -3.77 13.81 -5.59
CA VAL A 72 -3.92 12.34 -5.60
C VAL A 72 -5.38 11.92 -5.81
N LEU A 73 -6.32 12.59 -5.17
CA LEU A 73 -7.76 12.34 -5.34
C LEU A 73 -8.21 12.61 -6.79
N ALA A 74 -7.70 13.66 -7.43
CA ALA A 74 -7.94 13.91 -8.84
C ALA A 74 -7.45 12.74 -9.71
N GLY A 75 -6.28 12.19 -9.41
CA GLY A 75 -5.76 10.99 -10.08
C GLY A 75 -6.62 9.73 -9.88
N LEU A 76 -7.23 9.55 -8.71
CA LEU A 76 -8.16 8.43 -8.45
C LEU A 76 -9.47 8.55 -9.25
N ASN A 77 -9.81 9.75 -9.70
CA ASN A 77 -10.96 10.05 -10.54
C ASN A 77 -10.62 10.14 -12.04
N ASP A 78 -9.37 9.89 -12.42
CA ASP A 78 -8.92 9.98 -13.81
C ASP A 78 -9.40 8.78 -14.65
N ASP A 79 -9.90 9.06 -15.85
CA ASP A 79 -10.36 8.05 -16.81
C ASP A 79 -9.23 7.15 -17.31
N ALA A 80 -8.00 7.67 -17.38
CA ALA A 80 -6.86 6.88 -17.79
C ALA A 80 -6.47 5.92 -16.67
N ARG A 81 -6.74 4.62 -16.89
CA ARG A 81 -6.37 3.52 -15.99
C ARG A 81 -4.94 3.62 -15.40
N ARG A 82 -3.96 4.08 -16.20
CA ARG A 82 -2.56 4.21 -15.75
C ARG A 82 -2.40 5.32 -14.68
N VAL A 83 -3.14 6.42 -14.83
CA VAL A 83 -3.16 7.54 -13.88
C VAL A 83 -3.84 7.08 -12.60
N CYS A 84 -5.04 6.49 -12.69
CA CYS A 84 -5.73 5.91 -11.53
C CYS A 84 -4.86 4.87 -10.78
N ALA A 85 -4.16 3.98 -11.49
CA ALA A 85 -3.25 3.03 -10.87
C ALA A 85 -2.07 3.69 -10.13
N ALA A 86 -1.53 4.79 -10.66
CA ALA A 86 -0.48 5.56 -9.99
C ALA A 86 -1.04 6.32 -8.77
N ALA A 87 -2.28 6.81 -8.84
CA ALA A 87 -2.93 7.50 -7.75
C ALA A 87 -3.26 6.56 -6.58
N ILE A 88 -3.68 5.32 -6.87
CA ILE A 88 -3.85 4.28 -5.84
C ILE A 88 -2.53 4.08 -5.08
N GLN A 89 -1.40 3.97 -5.79
CA GLN A 89 -0.09 3.83 -5.17
C GLN A 89 0.30 5.06 -4.32
N ALA A 90 0.04 6.27 -4.84
CA ALA A 90 0.32 7.51 -4.11
C ALA A 90 -0.55 7.65 -2.84
N SER A 91 -1.74 7.03 -2.82
CA SER A 91 -2.72 7.13 -1.73
C SER A 91 -2.23 6.58 -0.38
N GLY A 92 -1.19 5.75 -0.34
CA GLY A 92 -0.67 5.18 0.91
C GLY A 92 -0.29 6.22 1.97
N ASN A 93 0.20 7.38 1.54
CA ASN A 93 0.53 8.49 2.43
C ASN A 93 -0.69 9.35 2.84
N TYR A 94 -1.88 9.04 2.32
CA TYR A 94 -3.08 9.84 2.44
C TYR A 94 -4.29 9.06 2.97
N LEU A 95 -4.12 7.84 3.51
CA LEU A 95 -5.25 7.06 4.06
C LEU A 95 -5.83 7.66 5.35
N ALA A 96 -5.20 8.69 5.92
CA ALA A 96 -5.79 9.49 7.00
C ALA A 96 -6.96 10.36 6.51
N TYR A 97 -7.04 10.62 5.20
CA TYR A 97 -8.10 11.42 4.59
C TYR A 97 -9.29 10.51 4.20
N PRO A 98 -10.49 10.72 4.77
CA PRO A 98 -11.66 9.88 4.49
C PRO A 98 -12.05 9.85 3.01
N GLU A 99 -11.84 10.93 2.26
CA GLU A 99 -12.19 11.01 0.84
C GLU A 99 -11.34 10.06 -0.01
N ILE A 100 -10.06 9.92 0.32
CA ILE A 100 -9.15 8.96 -0.33
C ILE A 100 -9.64 7.53 -0.06
N VAL A 101 -9.94 7.22 1.20
CA VAL A 101 -10.43 5.89 1.61
C VAL A 101 -11.75 5.55 0.92
N ALA A 102 -12.71 6.47 0.95
CA ALA A 102 -14.02 6.28 0.31
C ALA A 102 -13.86 6.03 -1.20
N ARG A 103 -12.96 6.77 -1.86
CA ARG A 103 -12.71 6.57 -3.29
C ARG A 103 -12.03 5.23 -3.58
N LEU A 104 -11.05 4.80 -2.77
CA LEU A 104 -10.43 3.48 -2.89
C LEU A 104 -11.46 2.35 -2.68
N GLN A 105 -12.36 2.49 -1.71
CA GLN A 105 -13.44 1.54 -1.48
C GLN A 105 -14.38 1.45 -2.69
N ALA A 106 -14.75 2.60 -3.28
CA ALA A 106 -15.55 2.62 -4.51
C ALA A 106 -14.84 1.94 -5.69
N ILE A 107 -13.52 2.16 -5.86
CA ILE A 107 -12.72 1.48 -6.89
C ILE A 107 -12.67 -0.03 -6.66
N ALA A 108 -12.57 -0.48 -5.41
CA ALA A 108 -12.57 -1.91 -5.08
C ALA A 108 -13.89 -2.59 -5.48
N ARG A 109 -15.03 -1.91 -5.28
CA ARG A 109 -16.38 -2.39 -5.60
C ARG A 109 -16.80 -2.24 -7.06
N ASP A 110 -16.16 -1.35 -7.84
CA ASP A 110 -16.60 -1.08 -9.21
C ASP A 110 -16.25 -2.22 -10.17
N SER A 111 -17.20 -3.14 -10.36
CA SER A 111 -17.05 -4.34 -11.20
C SER A 111 -16.69 -4.06 -12.67
N ARG A 112 -16.94 -2.84 -13.17
CA ARG A 112 -16.58 -2.40 -14.53
C ARG A 112 -15.07 -2.18 -14.69
N LEU A 113 -14.37 -1.89 -13.58
CA LEU A 113 -12.92 -1.71 -13.59
C LEU A 113 -12.21 -3.06 -13.66
N LYS A 114 -11.00 -3.07 -14.26
CA LYS A 114 -10.19 -4.29 -14.35
C LYS A 114 -9.90 -4.86 -12.96
N ARG A 115 -10.06 -6.17 -12.78
CA ARG A 115 -9.79 -6.91 -11.51
C ARG A 115 -8.48 -6.51 -10.84
N LYS A 116 -7.39 -6.33 -11.61
CA LYS A 116 -6.08 -5.90 -11.08
C LYS A 116 -6.15 -4.55 -10.37
N LEU A 117 -6.91 -3.59 -10.91
CA LEU A 117 -7.05 -2.26 -10.32
C LEU A 117 -7.86 -2.30 -9.03
N ARG A 118 -8.96 -3.05 -9.02
CA ARG A 118 -9.82 -3.25 -7.83
C ARG A 118 -9.05 -3.90 -6.68
N ARG A 119 -8.30 -4.97 -6.99
CA ARG A 119 -7.42 -5.63 -6.01
C ARG A 119 -6.37 -4.68 -5.47
N ARG A 120 -5.81 -3.82 -6.31
CA ARG A 120 -4.83 -2.83 -5.89
C ARG A 120 -5.40 -1.82 -4.89
N ALA A 121 -6.62 -1.32 -5.14
CA ALA A 121 -7.30 -0.43 -4.21
C ALA A 121 -7.60 -1.12 -2.87
N LEU A 122 -8.06 -2.38 -2.91
CA LEU A 122 -8.28 -3.17 -1.69
C LEU A 122 -6.98 -3.41 -0.90
N SER A 123 -5.90 -3.79 -1.58
CA SER A 123 -4.58 -3.95 -0.98
C SER A 123 -4.09 -2.63 -0.35
N MET A 124 -4.34 -1.49 -0.99
CA MET A 124 -4.01 -0.19 -0.42
C MET A 124 -4.80 0.11 0.86
N LEU A 125 -6.09 -0.19 0.90
CA LEU A 125 -6.91 -0.06 2.11
C LEU A 125 -6.41 -0.96 3.24
N ALA A 126 -5.98 -2.18 2.92
CA ALA A 126 -5.39 -3.14 3.85
C ALA A 126 -3.91 -2.84 4.18
N GLY A 127 -3.40 -1.65 3.84
CA GLY A 127 -2.04 -1.21 4.17
C GLY A 127 -0.91 -1.97 3.45
N ASP A 128 -1.23 -2.81 2.47
CA ASP A 128 -0.26 -3.72 1.84
C ASP A 128 0.70 -3.01 0.87
N GLU A 129 0.22 -1.95 0.20
CA GLU A 129 1.00 -1.19 -0.79
C GLU A 129 1.46 0.19 -0.30
N GLY A 130 1.09 0.58 0.92
CA GLY A 130 1.39 1.89 1.49
C GLY A 130 2.22 1.73 2.77
N ARG A 131 3.36 2.41 2.86
CA ARG A 131 4.04 2.63 4.14
C ARG A 131 3.15 3.52 5.00
N GLN A 132 2.19 2.94 5.70
CA GLN A 132 1.59 3.58 6.87
C GLN A 132 2.43 3.17 8.09
N PRO A 133 3.33 4.03 8.59
CA PRO A 133 3.82 3.85 9.95
C PRO A 133 2.63 4.04 10.91
N GLY A 134 2.24 2.98 11.61
CA GLY A 134 1.19 3.02 12.62
C GLY A 134 -0.02 2.11 12.33
N ASP A 135 -1.07 2.29 13.12
CA ASP A 135 -2.33 1.53 12.99
C ASP A 135 -3.15 2.02 11.79
N LEU A 136 -4.13 1.21 11.37
CA LEU A 136 -5.11 1.59 10.33
C LEU A 136 -5.81 2.90 10.71
N SER A 137 -6.03 3.79 9.73
CA SER A 137 -6.88 4.96 9.97
C SER A 137 -8.31 4.54 10.32
N SER A 138 -9.04 5.39 11.06
CA SER A 138 -10.45 5.11 11.39
C SER A 138 -11.28 4.86 10.14
N ALA A 139 -11.05 5.63 9.07
CA ALA A 139 -11.74 5.47 7.80
C ALA A 139 -11.39 4.12 7.14
N ALA A 140 -10.10 3.74 7.08
CA ALA A 140 -9.67 2.47 6.49
C ALA A 140 -10.23 1.28 7.27
N PHE A 141 -10.23 1.35 8.61
CA PHE A 141 -10.83 0.33 9.46
C PHE A 141 -12.33 0.15 9.20
N GLN A 142 -13.09 1.24 9.04
CA GLN A 142 -14.53 1.17 8.72
C GLN A 142 -14.75 0.59 7.31
N ALA A 143 -14.02 1.07 6.30
CA ALA A 143 -14.12 0.55 4.94
C ALA A 143 -13.84 -0.96 4.86
N LEU A 144 -12.78 -1.44 5.55
CA LEU A 144 -12.47 -2.87 5.62
C LEU A 144 -13.52 -3.64 6.42
N SER A 145 -14.06 -3.07 7.50
CA SER A 145 -15.13 -3.66 8.32
C SER A 145 -16.43 -3.87 7.53
N GLU A 146 -16.72 -2.99 6.59
CA GLU A 146 -17.85 -3.13 5.66
C GLU A 146 -17.55 -4.17 4.58
N LEU A 147 -16.40 -4.05 3.90
CA LEU A 147 -16.02 -4.93 2.79
C LEU A 147 -15.89 -6.39 3.24
N MET A 148 -15.51 -6.66 4.49
CA MET A 148 -15.42 -8.04 4.99
C MET A 148 -16.78 -8.74 5.16
N ASN A 149 -17.90 -8.02 5.06
CA ASN A 149 -19.23 -8.62 5.01
C ASN A 149 -19.54 -9.19 3.61
N GLU A 150 -18.71 -8.89 2.61
CA GLU A 150 -18.89 -9.35 1.23
C GLU A 150 -17.87 -10.48 0.94
N PRO A 151 -18.34 -11.71 0.64
CA PRO A 151 -17.47 -12.89 0.51
C PRO A 151 -16.28 -12.73 -0.44
N GLU A 152 -16.46 -11.95 -1.52
CA GLU A 152 -15.42 -11.76 -2.54
C GLU A 152 -14.18 -10.99 -2.06
N TYR A 153 -14.28 -10.20 -0.98
CA TYR A 153 -13.16 -9.41 -0.46
C TYR A 153 -12.47 -10.04 0.74
N ARG A 154 -13.18 -10.88 1.48
CA ARG A 154 -12.76 -11.43 2.78
C ARG A 154 -11.34 -11.99 2.78
N PHE A 155 -11.07 -12.94 1.87
CA PHE A 155 -9.75 -13.55 1.74
C PHE A 155 -8.65 -12.51 1.50
N SER A 156 -8.89 -11.55 0.60
CA SER A 156 -7.89 -10.52 0.29
C SER A 156 -7.64 -9.58 1.46
N ILE A 157 -8.69 -9.30 2.26
CA ILE A 157 -8.59 -8.49 3.47
C ILE A 157 -7.78 -9.23 4.53
N VAL A 158 -8.15 -10.44 4.92
CA VAL A 158 -7.43 -11.20 5.96
C VAL A 158 -5.97 -11.44 5.57
N PHE A 159 -5.72 -11.74 4.29
CA PHE A 159 -4.37 -11.92 3.78
C PHE A 159 -3.54 -10.62 3.85
N GLY A 160 -4.13 -9.47 3.53
CA GLY A 160 -3.47 -8.17 3.67
C GLY A 160 -3.19 -7.82 5.13
N LEU A 161 -4.17 -7.99 6.02
CA LEU A 161 -4.02 -7.75 7.45
C LEU A 161 -2.94 -8.62 8.09
N ALA A 162 -2.80 -9.88 7.65
CA ALA A 162 -1.77 -10.79 8.14
C ALA A 162 -0.33 -10.33 7.84
N ARG A 163 -0.14 -9.34 6.97
CA ARG A 163 1.16 -8.75 6.62
C ARG A 163 1.50 -7.51 7.44
N LEU A 164 0.49 -6.83 7.98
CA LEU A 164 0.64 -5.62 8.77
C LEU A 164 1.08 -5.92 10.19
N ASP A 165 1.69 -4.96 10.88
CA ASP A 165 1.96 -5.01 12.32
C ASP A 165 0.67 -5.16 13.14
N LEU A 166 0.74 -5.90 14.26
CA LEU A 166 -0.44 -6.25 15.07
C LEU A 166 -0.86 -5.09 15.98
N GLN A 167 -1.32 -4.02 15.36
CA GLN A 167 -1.86 -2.84 16.01
C GLN A 167 -3.33 -3.07 16.43
N PRO A 168 -3.92 -2.25 17.32
CA PRO A 168 -5.26 -2.48 17.88
C PRO A 168 -6.36 -2.71 16.84
N ARG A 169 -6.44 -1.89 15.77
CA ARG A 169 -7.48 -2.05 14.74
C ARG A 169 -7.21 -3.25 13.84
N VAL A 170 -5.95 -3.51 13.47
CA VAL A 170 -5.56 -4.73 12.75
C VAL A 170 -5.94 -5.97 13.55
N LYS A 171 -5.59 -6.01 14.83
CA LYS A 171 -5.93 -7.08 15.77
C LYS A 171 -7.45 -7.29 15.85
N SER A 172 -8.22 -6.21 16.01
CA SER A 172 -9.68 -6.29 16.06
C SER A 172 -10.30 -6.92 14.81
N LEU A 173 -9.81 -6.56 13.61
CA LEU A 173 -10.27 -7.19 12.37
C LEU A 173 -9.87 -8.67 12.28
N LEU A 174 -8.64 -9.00 12.66
CA LEU A 174 -8.18 -10.40 12.68
C LEU A 174 -8.97 -11.26 13.67
N GLU A 175 -9.33 -10.75 14.85
CA GLU A 175 -10.19 -11.45 15.83
C GLU A 175 -11.59 -11.74 15.29
N ARG A 176 -12.07 -10.97 14.32
CA ARG A 176 -13.33 -11.29 13.62
C ARG A 176 -13.12 -12.44 12.63
N PHE A 177 -12.01 -12.45 11.90
CA PHE A 177 -11.69 -13.54 10.98
C PHE A 177 -11.35 -14.86 11.69
N SER A 178 -10.76 -14.83 12.89
CA SER A 178 -10.47 -16.06 13.66
C SER A 178 -11.72 -16.81 14.11
N ARG A 179 -12.89 -16.17 14.04
CA ARG A 179 -14.21 -16.76 14.29
C ARG A 179 -14.96 -17.08 12.99
N SER A 180 -14.30 -16.95 11.83
CA SER A 180 -14.89 -17.29 10.53
C SER A 180 -15.16 -18.80 10.45
N PRO A 181 -16.29 -19.22 9.86
CA PRO A 181 -16.52 -20.62 9.52
C PRO A 181 -15.62 -21.11 8.37
N ASP A 182 -15.02 -20.19 7.61
CA ASP A 182 -14.02 -20.54 6.60
C ASP A 182 -12.69 -20.87 7.30
N GLU A 183 -12.27 -22.13 7.19
CA GLU A 183 -11.08 -22.66 7.86
C GLU A 183 -9.81 -21.93 7.43
N VAL A 184 -9.73 -21.53 6.16
CA VAL A 184 -8.57 -20.83 5.62
C VAL A 184 -8.47 -19.43 6.23
N GLU A 185 -9.56 -18.66 6.22
CA GLU A 185 -9.60 -17.33 6.82
C GLU A 185 -9.30 -17.38 8.32
N SER A 186 -9.88 -18.36 9.02
CA SER A 186 -9.68 -18.55 10.45
C SER A 186 -8.23 -18.89 10.78
N ALA A 187 -7.63 -19.83 10.05
CA ALA A 187 -6.23 -20.22 10.24
C ALA A 187 -5.26 -19.06 9.95
N LEU A 188 -5.46 -18.30 8.86
CA LEU A 188 -4.67 -17.10 8.54
C LEU A 188 -4.72 -16.09 9.69
N ALA A 189 -5.91 -15.82 10.21
CA ALA A 189 -6.12 -14.87 11.27
C ALA A 189 -5.52 -15.33 12.61
N GLN A 190 -5.70 -16.60 12.97
CA GLN A 190 -5.15 -17.17 14.19
C GLN A 190 -3.62 -17.17 14.19
N ARG A 191 -2.97 -17.49 13.07
CA ARG A 191 -1.51 -17.38 12.93
C ARG A 191 -1.03 -15.94 13.08
N ALA A 192 -1.70 -15.00 12.41
CA ALA A 192 -1.39 -13.58 12.51
C ALA A 192 -1.53 -13.04 13.95
N LEU A 193 -2.59 -13.43 14.66
CA LEU A 193 -2.82 -13.14 16.08
C LEU A 193 -1.82 -13.85 17.01
N GLY A 194 -1.33 -15.01 16.59
CA GLY A 194 -0.32 -15.82 17.28
C GLY A 194 1.08 -15.24 17.26
N GLY A 195 1.28 -14.09 16.61
CA GLY A 195 2.57 -13.42 16.54
C GLY A 195 3.32 -13.67 15.23
N GLU A 196 2.70 -14.34 14.25
CA GLU A 196 3.29 -14.51 12.92
C GLU A 196 2.82 -13.41 11.95
N ARG A 197 3.56 -13.19 10.87
CA ARG A 197 3.14 -12.36 9.74
C ARG A 197 3.49 -13.02 8.43
N VAL A 198 2.69 -12.76 7.41
CA VAL A 198 2.97 -13.19 6.04
C VAL A 198 4.00 -12.24 5.43
N VAL A 199 5.04 -12.78 4.82
CA VAL A 199 6.05 -12.03 4.07
C VAL A 199 6.20 -12.57 2.66
N HIS A 200 6.53 -11.68 1.72
CA HIS A 200 6.97 -12.08 0.38
C HIS A 200 8.48 -12.34 0.40
N ILE A 201 8.96 -13.39 -0.27
CA ILE A 201 10.37 -13.79 -0.25
C ILE A 201 11.32 -12.68 -0.73
N ASP A 202 10.88 -11.88 -1.70
CA ASP A 202 11.67 -10.77 -2.26
C ASP A 202 11.91 -9.63 -1.25
N ALA A 203 11.21 -9.61 -0.11
CA ALA A 203 11.53 -8.69 0.97
C ALA A 203 12.91 -8.97 1.62
N TYR A 204 13.53 -10.11 1.30
CA TYR A 204 14.83 -10.56 1.79
C TYR A 204 15.82 -10.80 0.63
N SER A 205 15.65 -10.10 -0.49
CA SER A 205 16.48 -10.26 -1.69
C SER A 205 17.98 -10.10 -1.45
N ASP A 206 18.34 -9.32 -0.43
CA ASP A 206 19.73 -8.91 -0.19
C ASP A 206 20.46 -9.86 0.79
N ASP A 207 19.75 -10.85 1.36
CA ASP A 207 20.32 -11.85 2.26
C ASP A 207 19.92 -13.26 1.81
N GLU A 208 20.72 -13.82 0.90
CA GLU A 208 20.54 -15.16 0.33
C GLU A 208 20.52 -16.26 1.41
N SER A 209 21.25 -16.06 2.52
CA SER A 209 21.30 -17.01 3.63
C SER A 209 19.99 -17.02 4.42
N LEU A 210 19.43 -15.84 4.66
CA LEU A 210 18.13 -15.68 5.30
C LEU A 210 17.01 -16.15 4.36
N ARG A 211 17.08 -15.85 3.06
CA ARG A 211 16.15 -16.35 2.04
C ARG A 211 16.07 -17.88 2.03
N ARG A 212 17.23 -18.56 2.03
CA ARG A 212 17.30 -20.03 2.07
C ARG A 212 16.77 -20.59 3.39
N ARG A 213 17.15 -20.00 4.53
CA ARG A 213 16.62 -20.37 5.84
C ARG A 213 15.10 -20.20 5.94
N ILE A 214 14.55 -19.11 5.42
CA ILE A 214 13.10 -18.86 5.36
C ILE A 214 12.44 -19.93 4.50
N ALA A 215 12.98 -20.21 3.31
CA ALA A 215 12.41 -21.23 2.42
C ALA A 215 12.40 -22.64 3.02
N GLU A 216 13.40 -22.97 3.85
CA GLU A 216 13.54 -24.28 4.50
C GLU A 216 12.70 -24.43 5.78
N SER A 217 12.44 -23.32 6.49
CA SER A 217 11.80 -23.35 7.83
C SER A 217 10.36 -22.88 7.85
N CYS A 218 9.82 -22.39 6.73
CA CYS A 218 8.52 -21.73 6.70
C CYS A 218 7.54 -22.41 5.73
N ASP A 219 6.28 -22.51 6.16
CA ASP A 219 5.19 -23.05 5.34
C ASP A 219 4.83 -22.09 4.19
N ILE A 220 4.56 -22.67 3.02
CA ILE A 220 4.05 -21.95 1.84
C ILE A 220 2.60 -21.52 2.11
N ALA A 221 2.31 -20.22 2.05
CA ALA A 221 0.93 -19.74 2.10
C ALA A 221 0.28 -19.75 0.69
N HIS A 222 -0.82 -20.49 0.54
CA HIS A 222 -1.68 -20.52 -0.65
C HIS A 222 -1.00 -20.85 -1.99
N GLY A 223 -0.04 -21.78 -1.97
CA GLY A 223 0.62 -22.25 -3.21
C GLY A 223 1.42 -21.16 -3.95
N ARG A 224 1.79 -20.09 -3.24
CA ARG A 224 2.62 -18.97 -3.73
C ARG A 224 3.80 -18.78 -2.78
N MET A 225 4.88 -18.11 -3.22
CA MET A 225 6.12 -17.87 -2.45
C MET A 225 5.94 -16.84 -1.31
N TYR A 226 5.01 -17.11 -0.41
CA TYR A 226 4.79 -16.39 0.83
C TYR A 226 5.11 -17.30 2.00
N TYR A 227 5.74 -16.72 3.01
CA TYR A 227 6.23 -17.44 4.18
C TYR A 227 5.68 -16.80 5.45
N TRP A 228 5.46 -17.62 6.47
CA TRP A 228 5.12 -17.15 7.82
C TRP A 228 6.39 -16.89 8.60
N LEU A 229 6.52 -15.68 9.15
CA LEU A 229 7.64 -15.34 10.02
C LEU A 229 7.14 -14.78 11.35
N PRO A 230 7.85 -15.06 12.47
CA PRO A 230 7.60 -14.37 13.73
C PRO A 230 7.73 -12.85 13.55
N ARG A 231 6.83 -12.11 14.21
CA ARG A 231 6.89 -10.66 14.28
C ARG A 231 8.05 -10.23 15.19
N PRO A 232 8.86 -9.23 14.79
CA PRO A 232 9.93 -8.71 15.64
C PRO A 232 9.38 -8.29 17.02
N GLY A 233 10.02 -8.76 18.10
CA GLY A 233 9.66 -8.38 19.47
C GLY A 233 8.49 -9.14 20.10
N LEU A 234 7.85 -10.08 19.39
CA LEU A 234 6.94 -11.04 20.01
C LEU A 234 7.67 -12.39 20.18
N PRO A 235 7.52 -13.07 21.34
CA PRO A 235 8.06 -14.42 21.48
C PRO A 235 7.39 -15.29 20.41
N ALA A 236 8.20 -15.98 19.60
CA ALA A 236 7.68 -17.02 18.74
C ALA A 236 6.91 -17.99 19.65
N LYS A 237 5.60 -18.16 19.42
CA LYS A 237 4.93 -19.33 19.98
C LYS A 237 5.73 -20.52 19.46
N ALA A 238 6.31 -21.30 20.36
CA ALA A 238 6.86 -22.59 20.02
C ALA A 238 5.80 -23.29 19.16
N LEU A 239 6.13 -23.53 17.89
CA LEU A 239 5.30 -24.31 16.99
C LEU A 239 5.07 -25.62 17.73
N ALA A 240 3.88 -25.77 18.31
CA ALA A 240 3.49 -26.99 18.95
C ALA A 240 3.38 -28.01 17.82
N THR A 241 4.42 -28.83 17.70
CA THR A 241 4.37 -30.08 16.95
C THR A 241 3.21 -30.90 17.49
N THR A 242 2.14 -30.99 16.71
CA THR A 242 1.16 -32.07 16.73
C THR A 242 0.78 -32.37 15.29
#